data_AF-A0AAD7X464-F1
#
_entry.id   AF-A0AAD7X464-F1
#
_cell.length_a   1.000
_cell.length_b   1.000
_cell.length_c   1.000
_cell.angle_alpha   90.00
_cell.angle_beta   90.00
_cell.angle_gamma   90.00
#
_symmetry.space_group_name_H-M   'P 1'
#
loop_
_entity.id
_entity.type
_entity.pdbx_description
1 polymer ?
#
loop_
_entity_poly.entity_id
_entity_poly.type
_entity_poly.pdbx_seq_one_letter_code
_entity_poly.pdbx_strand_id
1 'polypeptide(L)'
;MPWERNPEERAVCQVLERIAQEVGVGDNIGAVAIAYVMHKAPFVFPILGGRKVEHLMSNIEALNVKLTPEHIKAIEAAKPFDRGFPANIIGAHRSIPFLIASQAKIELPPVVTPVVPS
;
A
#
# COMPACT_ATOMS: atom_id res chain seq x y z
N MET A 1 17.71 19.79 3.45
CA MET A 1 17.01 18.76 4.24
C MET A 1 18.09 17.81 4.78
N PRO A 2 18.05 17.41 6.06
CA PRO A 2 18.98 16.40 6.58
C PRO A 2 18.78 15.08 5.82
N TRP A 3 19.87 14.32 5.59
CA TRP A 3 19.83 13.04 4.88
C TRP A 3 19.26 11.90 5.74
N GLU A 4 19.08 12.15 7.04
CA GLU A 4 18.61 11.17 8.00
C GLU A 4 17.10 10.98 7.91
N ARG A 5 16.68 9.73 8.10
CA ARG A 5 15.26 9.39 8.13
C ARG A 5 14.57 10.05 9.33
N ASN A 6 13.43 10.67 9.08
CA ASN A 6 12.63 11.23 10.16
C ASN A 6 11.99 10.11 11.04
N PRO A 7 11.45 10.44 12.22
CA PRO A 7 10.83 9.44 13.10
C PRO A 7 9.69 8.64 12.45
N GLU A 8 8.90 9.26 11.57
CA GLU A 8 7.79 8.58 10.88
C GLU A 8 8.29 7.60 9.82
N GLU A 9 9.29 7.99 9.03
CA GLU A 9 9.94 7.11 8.05
C GLU A 9 10.57 5.89 8.73
N ARG A 10 11.18 6.08 9.91
CA ARG A 10 11.72 4.97 10.72
C ARG A 10 10.61 4.04 11.21
N ALA A 11 9.47 4.58 11.66
CA ALA A 11 8.34 3.76 12.10
C ALA A 11 7.78 2.91 10.95
N VAL A 12 7.68 3.45 9.73
CA VAL A 12 7.26 2.69 8.54
C VAL A 12 8.27 1.59 8.21
N CYS A 13 9.58 1.89 8.22
CA CYS A 13 10.61 0.87 8.00
C CYS A 13 10.53 -0.27 9.01
N GLN A 14 10.35 0.02 10.30
CA GLN A 14 10.24 -1.01 11.35
C GLN A 14 9.05 -1.96 11.12
N VAL A 15 7.90 -1.43 10.67
CA VAL A 15 6.74 -2.26 10.35
C VAL A 15 7.02 -3.15 9.15
N LEU A 16 7.65 -2.61 8.10
CA LEU A 16 8.01 -3.38 6.91
C LEU A 16 9.05 -4.46 7.21
N GLU A 17 10.06 -4.16 8.04
CA GLU A 17 11.07 -5.13 8.51
C GLU A 17 10.42 -6.28 9.29
N ARG A 18 9.50 -5.98 10.21
CA ARG A 18 8.78 -7.01 10.96
C ARG A 18 7.99 -7.92 10.01
N ILE A 19 7.24 -7.34 9.08
CA ILE A 19 6.42 -8.10 8.12
C ILE A 19 7.31 -8.91 7.17
N ALA A 20 8.46 -8.39 6.76
CA ALA A 20 9.42 -9.09 5.91
C ALA A 20 9.89 -10.41 6.53
N GLN A 21 10.12 -10.42 7.85
CA GLN A 21 10.43 -11.64 8.61
C GLN A 21 9.21 -12.58 8.69
N GLU A 22 8.02 -12.05 8.96
CA GLU A 22 6.77 -12.84 9.06
C GLU A 22 6.40 -13.55 7.74
N VAL A 23 6.65 -12.91 6.59
CA VAL A 23 6.34 -13.45 5.26
C VAL A 23 7.51 -14.20 4.60
N GLY A 24 8.64 -14.32 5.28
CA GLY A 24 9.78 -15.16 4.84
C GLY A 24 10.67 -14.55 3.75
N VAL A 25 10.69 -13.21 3.59
CA VAL A 25 11.62 -12.51 2.66
C VAL A 25 12.83 -11.89 3.38
N GLY A 26 12.99 -12.16 4.67
CA GLY A 26 14.16 -11.77 5.46
C GLY A 26 14.38 -10.25 5.46
N ASP A 27 15.54 -9.81 4.97
CA ASP A 27 15.93 -8.40 4.93
C ASP A 27 15.40 -7.64 3.70
N ASN A 28 14.69 -8.32 2.79
CA ASN A 28 14.15 -7.72 1.58
C ASN A 28 12.82 -6.99 1.87
N ILE A 29 12.92 -5.85 2.56
CA ILE A 29 11.77 -4.97 2.82
C ILE A 29 11.15 -4.40 1.53
N GLY A 30 11.92 -4.33 0.44
CA GLY A 30 11.45 -3.88 -0.86
C GLY A 30 10.38 -4.80 -1.43
N ALA A 31 10.54 -6.11 -1.26
CA ALA A 31 9.54 -7.09 -1.68
C ALA A 31 8.19 -6.88 -0.96
N VAL A 32 8.20 -6.57 0.34
CA VAL A 32 6.99 -6.24 1.11
C VAL A 32 6.33 -4.96 0.59
N ALA A 33 7.11 -3.92 0.27
CA ALA A 33 6.58 -2.67 -0.25
C ALA A 33 5.93 -2.84 -1.63
N ILE A 34 6.56 -3.63 -2.52
CA ILE A 34 6.01 -3.96 -3.84
C ILE A 34 4.69 -4.75 -3.68
N ALA A 35 4.70 -5.78 -2.84
CA ALA A 35 3.51 -6.58 -2.54
C ALA A 35 2.38 -5.74 -1.93
N TYR A 36 2.69 -4.79 -1.04
CA TYR A 36 1.72 -3.86 -0.47
C TYR A 36 1.00 -3.05 -1.54
N VAL A 37 1.76 -2.47 -2.49
CA VAL A 37 1.18 -1.65 -3.55
C VAL A 37 0.29 -2.49 -4.48
N MET A 38 0.69 -3.72 -4.78
CA MET A 38 -0.11 -4.66 -5.59
C MET A 38 -1.38 -5.14 -4.87
N HIS A 39 -1.30 -5.38 -3.55
CA HIS A 39 -2.40 -5.95 -2.75
C HIS A 39 -3.33 -4.89 -2.17
N LYS A 40 -2.99 -3.60 -2.25
CA LYS A 40 -3.80 -2.51 -1.70
C LYS A 40 -5.03 -2.21 -2.56
N ALA A 41 -4.89 -2.21 -3.88
CA ALA A 41 -5.95 -1.78 -4.79
C ALA A 41 -5.85 -2.51 -6.14
N PRO A 42 -6.99 -2.77 -6.81
CA PRO A 42 -6.99 -3.39 -8.13
C PRO A 42 -6.34 -2.47 -9.17
N PHE A 43 -5.79 -3.07 -10.23
CA PHE A 43 -5.18 -2.37 -11.37
C PHE A 43 -3.96 -1.50 -11.02
N VAL A 44 -3.27 -1.82 -9.93
CA VAL A 44 -2.02 -1.15 -9.55
C VAL A 44 -0.83 -2.02 -9.95
N PHE A 45 0.02 -1.48 -10.82
CA PHE A 45 1.25 -2.12 -11.27
C PHE A 45 2.42 -1.19 -10.95
N PRO A 46 3.25 -1.51 -9.93
CA PRO A 46 4.34 -0.63 -9.53
C PRO A 46 5.41 -0.55 -10.62
N ILE A 47 5.95 0.65 -10.84
CA ILE A 47 7.12 0.85 -11.70
C ILE A 47 8.36 0.54 -10.88
N LEU A 48 9.10 -0.50 -11.28
CA LEU A 48 10.26 -0.99 -10.55
C LEU A 48 11.54 -0.40 -11.13
N GLY A 49 12.34 0.27 -10.30
CA GLY A 49 13.65 0.80 -10.68
C GLY A 49 14.80 -0.12 -10.27
N GLY A 50 15.81 -0.24 -11.12
CA GLY A 50 17.02 -1.01 -10.81
C GLY A 50 18.11 -0.71 -11.84
N ARG A 51 19.38 -0.70 -11.41
CA ARG A 51 20.55 -0.52 -12.29
C ARG A 51 21.42 -1.76 -12.39
N LYS A 52 21.06 -2.82 -11.66
CA LYS A 52 21.78 -4.08 -11.60
C LYS A 52 20.80 -5.24 -11.61
N VAL A 53 21.26 -6.41 -12.04
CA VAL A 53 20.44 -7.63 -12.15
C VAL A 53 19.96 -8.09 -10.78
N GLU A 54 20.77 -7.90 -9.72
CA GLU A 54 20.41 -8.32 -8.37
C GLU A 54 19.17 -7.58 -7.85
N HIS A 55 18.98 -6.31 -8.24
CA HIS A 55 17.78 -5.56 -7.88
C HIS A 55 16.54 -6.13 -8.56
N LEU A 56 16.67 -6.56 -9.83
CA LEU A 56 15.57 -7.20 -10.54
C LEU A 56 15.18 -8.51 -9.86
N MET A 57 16.16 -9.36 -9.54
CA MET A 57 15.93 -10.63 -8.85
C MET A 57 15.29 -10.43 -7.47
N SER A 58 15.80 -9.48 -6.69
CA SER A 58 15.23 -9.13 -5.38
C SER A 58 13.80 -8.57 -5.48
N ASN A 59 13.46 -7.81 -6.52
CA ASN A 59 12.10 -7.32 -6.73
C ASN A 59 11.13 -8.45 -7.12
N ILE A 60 11.59 -9.47 -7.87
CA ILE A 60 10.77 -10.62 -8.29
C ILE A 60 10.30 -11.43 -7.07
N GLU A 61 11.06 -11.47 -5.98
CA GLU A 61 10.66 -12.14 -4.73
C GLU A 61 9.32 -11.61 -4.18
N ALA A 62 8.96 -10.36 -4.48
CA ALA A 62 7.67 -9.77 -4.10
C ALA A 62 6.46 -10.56 -4.62
N LEU A 63 6.60 -11.27 -5.75
CA LEU A 63 5.52 -12.06 -6.34
C LEU A 63 5.14 -13.27 -5.46
N ASN A 64 6.05 -13.72 -4.60
CA ASN A 64 5.80 -14.81 -3.65
C ASN A 64 5.23 -14.32 -2.31
N VAL A 65 5.11 -12.99 -2.12
CA VAL A 65 4.66 -12.40 -0.86
C VAL A 65 3.14 -12.27 -0.85
N LYS A 66 2.50 -12.92 0.13
CA LYS A 66 1.07 -12.78 0.42
C LYS A 66 0.87 -12.01 1.71
N LEU A 67 0.39 -10.77 1.60
CA LEU A 67 0.07 -9.95 2.77
C LEU A 67 -1.33 -10.28 3.27
N THR A 68 -1.46 -10.43 4.58
CA THR A 68 -2.75 -10.56 5.26
C THR A 68 -3.41 -9.19 5.42
N PRO A 69 -4.74 -9.13 5.64
CA PRO A 69 -5.41 -7.88 5.99
C PRO A 69 -4.78 -7.18 7.20
N GLU A 70 -4.28 -7.95 8.16
CA GLU A 70 -3.58 -7.45 9.35
C GLU A 70 -2.24 -6.79 8.99
N HIS A 71 -1.48 -7.38 8.06
CA HIS A 71 -0.24 -6.78 7.56
C HIS A 71 -0.52 -5.44 6.87
N ILE A 72 -1.54 -5.38 5.99
CA ILE A 72 -1.93 -4.14 5.30
C ILE A 72 -2.33 -3.07 6.33
N LYS A 73 -3.17 -3.43 7.30
CA LYS A 73 -3.60 -2.52 8.37
C LYS A 73 -2.41 -2.01 9.20
N ALA A 74 -1.45 -2.86 9.50
CA ALA A 74 -0.24 -2.47 10.24
C ALA A 74 0.60 -1.46 9.45
N ILE A 75 0.78 -1.68 8.14
CA ILE A 75 1.52 -0.77 7.25
C ILE A 75 0.82 0.60 7.21
N GLU A 76 -0.50 0.63 7.06
CA GLU A 76 -1.26 1.88 6.99
C GLU A 76 -1.35 2.61 8.35
N ALA A 77 -1.27 1.89 9.45
CA ALA A 77 -1.25 2.47 10.80
C ALA A 77 0.12 3.06 11.18
N ALA A 78 1.19 2.73 10.45
CA ALA A 78 2.55 3.18 10.77
C ALA A 78 2.70 4.71 10.68
N LYS A 79 1.90 5.37 9.84
CA LYS A 79 1.88 6.82 9.70
C LYS A 79 0.45 7.32 9.48
N PRO A 80 -0.02 8.33 10.23
CA PRO A 80 -1.28 9.00 9.93
C PRO A 80 -1.25 9.62 8.52
N PHE A 81 -2.16 9.19 7.65
CA PHE A 81 -2.33 9.81 6.34
C PHE A 81 -3.44 10.86 6.40
N ASP A 82 -3.06 12.14 6.41
CA ASP A 82 -4.00 13.23 6.21
C ASP A 82 -4.27 13.44 4.71
N ARG A 83 -5.53 13.23 4.32
CA ARG A 83 -5.95 13.38 2.91
C ARG A 83 -6.14 14.84 2.53
N GLY A 84 -6.33 15.74 3.51
CA GLY A 84 -6.54 17.16 3.30
C GLY A 84 -7.70 17.51 2.36
N PHE A 85 -7.64 18.73 1.81
CA PHE A 85 -8.55 19.20 0.76
C PHE A 85 -8.15 18.63 -0.61
N PRO A 86 -9.11 18.22 -1.48
CA PRO A 86 -10.57 18.29 -1.32
C PRO A 86 -11.20 17.03 -0.70
N ALA A 87 -10.40 16.02 -0.32
CA ALA A 87 -10.89 14.74 0.19
C ALA A 87 -11.76 14.88 1.46
N ASN A 88 -11.51 15.90 2.27
CA ASN A 88 -12.36 16.25 3.42
C ASN A 88 -13.78 16.74 3.06
N ILE A 89 -14.03 17.17 1.82
CA ILE A 89 -15.35 17.63 1.35
C ILE A 89 -16.03 16.56 0.50
N ILE A 90 -15.30 15.95 -0.43
CA ILE A 90 -15.85 14.95 -1.36
C ILE A 90 -15.94 13.55 -0.75
N GLY A 91 -15.30 13.35 0.39
CA GLY A 91 -15.30 12.09 1.12
C GLY A 91 -14.23 11.10 0.64
N ALA A 92 -14.26 9.92 1.26
CA ALA A 92 -13.34 8.82 0.98
C ALA A 92 -13.66 8.09 -0.33
N HIS A 93 -12.73 7.24 -0.77
CA HIS A 93 -13.04 6.23 -1.79
C HIS A 93 -14.30 5.46 -1.39
N ARG A 94 -15.26 5.32 -2.33
CA ARG A 94 -16.58 4.70 -2.16
C ARG A 94 -17.58 5.44 -1.26
N SER A 95 -17.31 6.67 -0.82
CA SER A 95 -18.36 7.53 -0.27
C SER A 95 -18.94 8.42 -1.37
N ILE A 96 -20.27 8.55 -1.40
CA ILE A 96 -20.94 9.52 -2.26
C ILE A 96 -20.95 10.85 -1.51
N PRO A 97 -20.39 11.94 -2.08
CA PRO A 97 -20.43 13.26 -1.45
C PRO A 97 -21.88 13.65 -1.10
N PHE A 98 -22.08 14.29 0.06
CA PHE A 98 -23.41 14.69 0.52
C PHE A 98 -24.21 15.47 -0.54
N LEU A 99 -23.55 16.40 -1.24
CA LEU A 99 -24.16 17.21 -2.30
C LEU A 99 -24.68 16.38 -3.47
N ILE A 100 -24.06 15.24 -3.77
CA ILE A 100 -24.50 14.34 -4.83
C ILE A 100 -25.60 13.40 -4.30
N ALA A 101 -25.43 12.88 -3.08
CA ALA A 101 -26.40 11.99 -2.44
C ALA A 101 -27.77 12.66 -2.23
N SER A 102 -27.82 13.99 -2.07
CA SER A 102 -29.08 14.73 -1.94
C SER A 102 -29.86 14.87 -3.26
N GLN A 103 -29.20 14.71 -4.42
CA GLN A 103 -29.79 14.94 -5.74
C GLN A 103 -30.19 13.63 -6.43
N ALA A 104 -29.44 12.55 -6.20
CA ALA A 104 -29.68 11.26 -6.84
C ALA A 104 -29.26 10.07 -5.97
N LYS A 105 -29.96 8.94 -6.16
CA LYS A 105 -29.48 7.64 -5.69
C LYS A 105 -28.44 7.14 -6.69
N ILE A 106 -27.21 6.95 -6.23
CA ILE A 106 -26.13 6.39 -7.05
C ILE A 106 -25.85 4.98 -6.59
N GLU A 107 -25.93 4.04 -7.54
CA GLU A 107 -25.44 2.70 -7.35
C GLU A 107 -23.94 2.67 -7.66
N LEU A 108 -23.13 2.22 -6.70
CA LEU A 108 -21.69 2.10 -6.89
C LEU A 108 -21.37 0.78 -7.61
N PRO A 109 -20.39 0.77 -8.52
CA PRO A 109 -19.96 -0.46 -9.17
C PRO A 109 -19.41 -1.47 -8.13
N PRO A 110 -19.44 -2.78 -8.47
CA PRO A 110 -18.91 -3.83 -7.61
C PRO A 110 -17.42 -3.61 -7.32
N VAL A 111 -16.98 -4.05 -6.14
CA VAL A 111 -15.56 -3.98 -5.76
C VAL A 111 -14.79 -5.06 -6.51
N VAL A 112 -13.78 -4.64 -7.27
CA VAL A 112 -12.78 -5.55 -7.81
C VAL A 112 -11.68 -5.70 -6.77
N THR A 113 -11.37 -6.93 -6.39
CA THR A 113 -10.26 -7.22 -5.48
C THR A 113 -8.92 -7.19 -6.22
N PRO A 114 -7.83 -6.78 -5.56
CA PRO A 114 -6.50 -6.91 -6.13
C PRO A 114 -6.14 -8.38 -6.37
N VAL A 115 -5.24 -8.60 -7.33
CA VAL A 115 -4.73 -9.94 -7.62
C VAL A 115 -3.73 -10.29 -6.53
N VAL A 116 -4.07 -11.32 -5.75
CA VAL A 116 -3.17 -11.89 -4.73
C VAL A 116 -2.57 -13.20 -5.25
N PRO A 117 -1.30 -13.50 -4.94
CA PRO A 117 -0.70 -14.78 -5.29
C PRO A 117 -1.47 -15.94 -4.64
N SER A 118 -1.53 -17.05 -5.37
CA SER A 118 -2.22 -18.28 -4.95
C SER A 118 -1.60 -18.83 -3.67
#